data_AF-A0A183VE87-F1
#
_entry.id   AF-A0A183VE87-F1
#
_cell.length_a   1.000
_cell.length_b   1.000
_cell.length_c   1.000
_cell.angle_alpha   90.00
_cell.angle_beta   90.00
_cell.angle_gamma   90.00
#
_symmetry.space_group_name_H-M   'P 1'
#
loop_
_entity.id
_entity.type
_entity.pdbx_description
1 polymer ?
#
loop_
_entity_poly.entity_id
_entity_poly.type
_entity_poly.pdbx_seq_one_letter_code
_entity_poly.pdbx_strand_id
1 'polypeptide(L)'
;MGIKTIQVKNTYDALNELELVTGLPLRSYIPGTRMPTKGEDLPADRLGSFLQSEFGMNPKNVLVRKFAHGQSNPTYYIKCDGKEFVLRKKPPGKLLASAHLIDREYRVMKALHGIVPVPKVLLYNETLLDTPFYLMEYCRGRVFTDVQLAGFSSNDRKQIYDEMRKILVKIHSVNLTQTGLDDFGRKGFFRM
;
A
#
# COMPACT_ATOMS: atom_id res chain seq x y z
N MET A 1 -27.47 -10.57 -26.43
CA MET A 1 -27.32 -10.28 -24.99
C MET A 1 -28.05 -8.97 -24.72
N GLY A 2 -29.15 -9.00 -23.95
CA GLY A 2 -29.98 -7.83 -23.70
C GLY A 2 -29.32 -6.83 -22.75
N ILE A 3 -29.42 -5.54 -23.03
CA ILE A 3 -28.97 -4.48 -22.12
C ILE A 3 -29.85 -4.53 -20.88
N LYS A 4 -29.25 -4.74 -19.70
CA LYS A 4 -29.96 -4.77 -18.43
C LYS A 4 -30.07 -3.34 -17.89
N THR A 5 -31.28 -2.79 -17.85
CA THR A 5 -31.55 -1.44 -17.37
C THR A 5 -31.67 -1.42 -15.86
N ILE A 6 -30.94 -0.52 -15.19
CA ILE A 6 -31.04 -0.24 -13.75
C ILE A 6 -31.67 1.14 -13.58
N GLN A 7 -32.82 1.22 -12.89
CA GLN A 7 -33.44 2.52 -12.61
C GLN A 7 -32.94 3.09 -11.30
N VAL A 8 -32.31 4.26 -11.37
CA VAL A 8 -31.75 4.94 -10.19
C VAL A 8 -32.87 5.69 -9.44
N LYS A 9 -33.54 4.99 -8.52
CA LYS A 9 -34.47 5.61 -7.55
C LYS A 9 -33.77 6.00 -6.24
N ASN A 10 -32.76 5.20 -5.86
CA ASN A 10 -31.92 5.37 -4.69
C ASN A 10 -30.48 4.98 -5.07
N THR A 11 -29.50 5.83 -4.77
CA THR A 11 -28.09 5.60 -5.08
C THR A 11 -27.55 4.34 -4.39
N TYR A 12 -28.05 4.02 -3.19
CA TYR A 12 -27.71 2.77 -2.51
C TYR A 12 -28.22 1.58 -3.34
N ASP A 13 -29.53 1.42 -3.51
CA ASP A 13 -30.09 0.24 -4.19
C ASP A 13 -29.57 0.08 -5.63
N ALA A 14 -29.37 1.19 -6.35
CA ALA A 14 -28.77 1.19 -7.68
C ALA A 14 -27.33 0.68 -7.70
N LEU A 15 -26.50 1.04 -6.71
CA LEU A 15 -25.15 0.50 -6.59
C LEU A 15 -25.16 -1.00 -6.29
N ASN A 16 -26.04 -1.48 -5.39
CA ASN A 16 -26.16 -2.92 -5.12
C ASN A 16 -26.54 -3.70 -6.39
N GLU A 17 -27.51 -3.18 -7.13
CA GLU A 17 -27.98 -3.81 -8.37
C GLU A 17 -26.89 -3.78 -9.45
N LEU A 18 -26.13 -2.68 -9.54
CA LEU A 18 -25.01 -2.55 -10.48
C LEU A 18 -23.85 -3.48 -10.11
N GLU A 19 -23.56 -3.66 -8.82
CA GLU A 19 -22.59 -4.66 -8.32
C GLU A 19 -23.02 -6.10 -8.69
N LEU A 20 -24.30 -6.44 -8.53
CA LEU A 20 -24.88 -7.74 -8.90
C LEU A 20 -24.81 -8.01 -10.41
N VAL A 21 -25.04 -6.99 -11.24
CA VAL A 21 -25.02 -7.12 -12.71
C VAL A 21 -23.60 -7.20 -13.25
N THR A 22 -22.69 -6.42 -12.71
CA THR A 22 -21.31 -6.33 -13.22
C THR A 22 -20.37 -7.33 -12.57
N GLY A 23 -20.72 -7.87 -11.41
CA GLY A 23 -19.80 -8.63 -10.55
C GLY A 23 -18.65 -7.76 -10.00
N LEU A 24 -18.69 -6.44 -10.18
CA LEU A 24 -17.68 -5.51 -9.70
C LEU A 24 -18.15 -4.92 -8.38
N PRO A 25 -17.31 -4.89 -7.33
CA PRO A 25 -17.69 -4.34 -6.04
C PRO A 25 -17.51 -2.81 -6.03
N LEU A 26 -18.43 -2.07 -6.63
CA LEU A 26 -18.38 -0.63 -6.89
C LEU A 26 -18.19 0.25 -5.64
N ARG A 27 -18.71 -0.14 -4.48
CA ARG A 27 -18.62 0.62 -3.22
C ARG A 27 -17.36 0.31 -2.41
N SER A 28 -16.77 -0.85 -2.64
CA SER A 28 -15.52 -1.28 -2.00
C SER A 28 -14.38 -1.39 -3.01
N TYR A 29 -14.56 -0.81 -4.20
CA TYR A 29 -13.55 -0.80 -5.24
C TYR A 29 -12.42 0.13 -4.83
N ILE A 30 -11.26 -0.47 -4.59
CA ILE A 30 -10.02 0.25 -4.35
C ILE A 30 -9.15 0.03 -5.60
N PRO A 31 -8.82 1.10 -6.35
CA PRO A 31 -8.05 0.97 -7.59
C PRO A 31 -6.77 0.16 -7.41
N GLY A 32 -6.47 -0.71 -8.38
CA GLY A 32 -5.28 -1.56 -8.35
C GLY A 32 -5.35 -2.73 -7.37
N THR A 33 -6.51 -3.00 -6.76
CA THR A 33 -6.68 -4.12 -5.81
C THR A 33 -7.73 -5.14 -6.27
N ARG A 34 -7.56 -6.38 -5.84
CA ARG A 34 -8.47 -7.50 -6.04
C ARG A 34 -8.76 -8.21 -4.71
N MET A 35 -9.73 -9.11 -4.71
CA MET A 35 -9.88 -10.05 -3.59
C MET A 35 -8.63 -10.95 -3.52
N PRO A 36 -8.12 -11.26 -2.32
CA PRO A 36 -7.13 -12.34 -2.16
C PRO A 36 -7.70 -13.65 -2.69
N THR A 37 -6.86 -14.46 -3.33
CA THR A 37 -7.25 -15.83 -3.73
C THR A 37 -6.83 -16.82 -2.66
N LYS A 38 -7.33 -18.06 -2.73
CA LYS A 38 -6.97 -19.13 -1.79
C LYS A 38 -5.45 -19.22 -1.58
N GLY A 39 -5.02 -19.11 -0.33
CA GLY A 39 -3.60 -19.12 0.06
C GLY A 39 -2.92 -17.75 0.13
N GLU A 40 -3.61 -16.70 -0.30
CA GLU A 40 -3.19 -15.30 -0.12
C GLU A 40 -3.99 -14.60 0.98
N ASP A 41 -5.01 -15.25 1.53
CA ASP A 41 -5.91 -14.71 2.54
C ASP A 41 -5.17 -14.34 3.83
N LEU A 42 -5.53 -13.21 4.41
CA LEU A 42 -5.10 -12.86 5.75
C LEU A 42 -6.14 -13.35 6.76
N PRO A 43 -5.72 -13.84 7.95
CA PRO A 43 -6.62 -14.26 9.02
C PRO A 43 -7.40 -13.05 9.57
N ALA A 44 -8.60 -12.80 9.03
CA ALA A 44 -9.38 -11.59 9.31
C ALA A 44 -9.68 -11.39 10.80
N ASP A 45 -9.97 -12.47 11.55
CA ASP A 45 -10.25 -12.40 12.99
C ASP A 45 -9.01 -12.00 13.81
N ARG A 46 -7.83 -12.57 13.48
CA ARG A 46 -6.55 -12.20 14.11
C ARG A 46 -6.21 -10.75 13.81
N LEU A 47 -6.35 -10.34 12.55
CA LEU A 47 -6.08 -8.97 12.11
C LEU A 47 -7.05 -7.97 12.75
N GLY A 48 -8.34 -8.29 12.82
CA GLY A 48 -9.34 -7.44 13.45
C GLY A 48 -9.10 -7.25 14.94
N SER A 49 -8.85 -8.35 15.66
CA SER A 49 -8.52 -8.30 17.09
C SER A 49 -7.26 -7.47 17.36
N PHE A 50 -6.27 -7.59 16.48
CA PHE A 50 -5.04 -6.79 16.54
C PHE A 50 -5.32 -5.30 16.28
N LEU A 51 -6.07 -4.95 15.25
CA LEU A 51 -6.44 -3.55 14.97
C LEU A 51 -7.31 -2.95 16.09
N GLN A 52 -8.12 -3.77 16.75
CA GLN A 52 -8.85 -3.37 17.95
C GLN A 52 -7.90 -3.03 19.10
N SER A 53 -6.93 -3.91 19.38
CA SER A 53 -5.96 -3.72 20.45
C SER A 53 -5.06 -2.49 20.22
N GLU A 54 -4.52 -2.34 19.01
CA GLU A 54 -3.56 -1.27 18.69
C GLU A 54 -4.22 0.09 18.46
N PHE A 55 -5.43 0.11 17.89
CA PHE A 55 -6.04 1.34 17.39
C PHE A 55 -7.49 1.55 17.83
N GLY A 56 -8.05 0.69 18.68
CA GLY A 56 -9.42 0.79 19.19
C GLY A 56 -10.51 0.57 18.15
N MET A 57 -10.20 -0.10 17.03
CA MET A 57 -11.15 -0.32 15.94
C MET A 57 -12.08 -1.51 16.18
N ASN A 58 -13.24 -1.52 15.53
CA ASN A 58 -14.18 -2.62 15.54
C ASN A 58 -13.69 -3.77 14.64
N PRO A 59 -13.39 -4.95 15.20
CA PRO A 59 -12.84 -6.07 14.44
C PRO A 59 -13.79 -6.59 13.36
N LYS A 60 -15.11 -6.35 13.48
CA LYS A 60 -16.12 -6.78 12.50
C LYS A 60 -16.13 -5.94 11.22
N ASN A 61 -15.51 -4.76 11.24
CA ASN A 61 -15.51 -3.81 10.12
C ASN A 61 -14.25 -3.91 9.26
N VAL A 62 -13.45 -4.97 9.42
CA VAL A 62 -12.22 -5.16 8.65
C VAL A 62 -12.54 -5.65 7.25
N LEU A 63 -12.05 -4.91 6.26
CA LEU A 63 -12.05 -5.28 4.85
C LEU A 63 -10.60 -5.42 4.39
N VAL A 64 -10.31 -6.53 3.73
CA VAL A 64 -8.97 -6.86 3.20
C VAL A 64 -9.05 -7.03 1.68
N ARG A 65 -8.15 -6.36 0.97
CA ARG A 65 -7.92 -6.55 -0.47
C ARG A 65 -6.43 -6.70 -0.74
N LYS A 66 -6.05 -7.34 -1.84
CA LYS A 66 -4.66 -7.50 -2.26
C LYS A 66 -4.36 -6.58 -3.45
N PHE A 67 -3.23 -5.88 -3.43
CA PHE A 67 -2.78 -5.14 -4.61
C PHE A 67 -2.38 -6.11 -5.73
N ALA A 68 -2.78 -5.81 -6.96
CA ALA A 68 -2.53 -6.69 -8.11
C ALA A 68 -1.05 -6.74 -8.52
N HIS A 69 -0.29 -5.71 -8.18
CA HIS A 69 1.14 -5.56 -8.46
C HIS A 69 1.99 -5.71 -7.18
N GLY A 70 3.27 -6.07 -7.34
CA GLY A 70 4.20 -6.26 -6.22
C GLY A 70 4.35 -7.73 -5.81
N GLN A 71 4.87 -8.56 -6.72
CA GLN A 71 5.00 -10.01 -6.53
C GLN A 71 6.08 -10.42 -5.51
N SER A 72 7.06 -9.56 -5.22
CA SER A 72 8.13 -9.89 -4.28
C SER A 72 7.65 -9.92 -2.82
N ASN A 73 7.01 -8.85 -2.33
CA ASN A 73 6.45 -8.79 -0.98
C ASN A 73 4.93 -8.59 -1.07
N PRO A 74 4.11 -9.60 -0.69
CA PRO A 74 2.66 -9.46 -0.67
C PRO A 74 2.21 -8.16 0.02
N THR A 75 1.45 -7.35 -0.70
CA THR A 75 0.97 -6.05 -0.24
C THR A 75 -0.56 -6.03 -0.29
N TYR A 76 -1.18 -5.63 0.82
CA TYR A 76 -2.62 -5.67 1.05
C TYR A 76 -3.12 -4.28 1.41
N TYR A 77 -4.30 -3.96 0.91
CA TYR A 77 -5.09 -2.84 1.37
C TYR A 77 -6.01 -3.30 2.50
N ILE A 78 -6.01 -2.57 3.61
CA ILE A 78 -6.87 -2.84 4.77
C ILE A 78 -7.73 -1.60 5.02
N LYS A 79 -9.03 -1.81 5.22
CA LYS A 79 -9.94 -0.76 5.70
C LYS A 79 -10.64 -1.25 6.96
N CYS A 80 -10.68 -0.42 8.00
CA CYS A 80 -11.38 -0.72 9.24
C CYS A 80 -11.88 0.59 9.86
N ASP A 81 -13.16 0.65 10.22
CA ASP A 81 -13.82 1.86 10.77
C ASP A 81 -13.54 3.15 9.98
N GLY A 82 -13.57 3.04 8.65
CA GLY A 82 -13.32 4.18 7.76
C GLY A 82 -11.85 4.60 7.62
N LYS A 83 -10.93 4.04 8.42
CA LYS A 83 -9.49 4.24 8.28
C LYS A 83 -8.90 3.24 7.27
N GLU A 84 -7.86 3.67 6.56
CA GLU A 84 -7.27 2.93 5.44
C GLU A 84 -5.77 2.75 5.65
N PHE A 85 -5.30 1.54 5.39
CA PHE A 85 -3.93 1.13 5.62
C PHE A 85 -3.38 0.29 4.47
N VAL A 86 -2.06 0.24 4.39
CA VAL A 86 -1.34 -0.73 3.58
C VAL A 86 -0.56 -1.67 4.49
N LEU A 87 -0.78 -2.96 4.33
CA LEU A 87 -0.02 -4.01 5.00
C LEU A 87 0.95 -4.62 3.99
N ARG A 88 2.24 -4.64 4.31
CA ARG A 88 3.27 -5.25 3.48
C ARG A 88 3.99 -6.34 4.25
N LYS A 89 3.98 -7.55 3.71
CA LYS A 89 4.33 -8.78 4.40
C LYS A 89 5.45 -9.53 3.66
N LYS A 90 6.30 -10.23 4.41
CA LYS A 90 7.28 -11.16 3.84
C LYS A 90 6.55 -12.36 3.24
N PRO A 91 6.87 -12.82 2.02
CA PRO A 91 6.21 -13.99 1.45
C PRO A 91 6.42 -15.23 2.34
N PRO A 92 5.47 -16.18 2.33
CA PRO A 92 5.62 -17.44 3.06
C PRO A 92 6.71 -18.32 2.41
N GLY A 93 7.23 -19.29 3.18
CA GLY A 93 8.16 -20.31 2.70
C GLY A 93 9.64 -20.04 2.98
N LYS A 94 10.52 -20.94 2.50
CA LYS A 94 11.97 -20.82 2.66
C LYS A 94 12.52 -19.83 1.63
N LEU A 95 12.98 -18.69 2.11
CA LEU A 95 13.48 -17.59 1.28
C LEU A 95 15.00 -17.53 1.32
N LEU A 96 15.59 -16.97 0.26
CA LEU A 96 17.02 -16.66 0.22
C LEU A 96 17.35 -15.62 1.29
N ALA A 97 18.52 -15.73 1.94
CA ALA A 97 18.91 -14.90 3.08
C ALA A 97 18.89 -13.38 2.79
N SER A 98 19.17 -12.98 1.55
CA SER A 98 19.20 -11.57 1.12
C SER A 98 17.89 -11.08 0.49
N ALA A 99 16.86 -11.93 0.43
CA ALA A 99 15.57 -11.61 -0.18
C ALA A 99 14.56 -11.19 0.88
N HIS A 100 13.67 -10.25 0.53
CA HIS A 100 12.50 -9.87 1.34
C HIS A 100 12.82 -9.29 2.73
N LEU A 101 13.76 -8.34 2.77
CA LEU A 101 14.17 -7.61 3.98
C LEU A 101 13.18 -6.50 4.35
N ILE A 102 11.97 -6.89 4.74
CA ILE A 102 10.87 -5.96 5.07
C ILE A 102 11.13 -5.16 6.36
N ASP A 103 11.96 -5.67 7.27
CA ASP A 103 12.48 -4.96 8.45
C ASP A 103 13.31 -3.75 8.01
N ARG A 104 14.13 -3.92 6.98
CA ARG A 104 14.93 -2.84 6.38
C ARG A 104 14.06 -1.83 5.66
N GLU A 105 13.04 -2.28 4.91
CA GLU A 105 12.06 -1.38 4.31
C GLU A 105 11.36 -0.54 5.38
N TYR A 106 10.86 -1.17 6.45
CA TYR A 106 10.24 -0.50 7.59
C TYR A 106 11.16 0.57 8.21
N ARG A 107 12.43 0.21 8.48
CA ARG A 107 13.41 1.11 9.09
C ARG A 107 13.67 2.34 8.23
N VAL A 108 13.84 2.17 6.91
CA VAL A 108 14.03 3.29 5.97
C VAL A 108 12.79 4.17 5.92
N MET A 109 11.60 3.60 5.74
CA MET A 109 10.35 4.36 5.66
C MET A 109 10.11 5.18 6.94
N LYS A 110 10.35 4.58 8.11
CA LYS A 110 10.23 5.27 9.40
C LYS A 110 11.24 6.40 9.56
N ALA A 111 12.50 6.18 9.19
CA ALA A 111 13.57 7.17 9.33
C ALA A 111 13.42 8.35 8.35
N LEU A 112 12.86 8.09 7.17
CA LEU A 112 12.68 9.08 6.11
C LEU A 112 11.40 9.90 6.21
N HIS A 113 10.42 9.47 7.02
CA HIS A 113 9.16 10.16 7.21
C HIS A 113 9.37 11.60 7.73
N GLY A 114 8.73 12.58 7.09
CA GLY A 114 8.91 14.01 7.38
C GLY A 114 10.12 14.64 6.68
N ILE A 115 11.07 13.84 6.19
CA ILE A 115 12.21 14.30 5.39
C ILE A 115 11.88 14.16 3.92
N VAL A 116 11.48 12.99 3.45
CA VAL A 116 10.97 12.77 2.08
C VAL A 116 9.51 12.34 2.14
N PRO A 117 8.70 12.56 1.08
CA PRO A 117 7.29 12.21 1.09
C PRO A 117 7.12 10.69 1.00
N VAL A 118 7.22 10.03 2.15
CA VAL A 118 6.97 8.60 2.33
C VAL A 118 5.78 8.40 3.26
N PRO A 119 4.96 7.36 3.05
CA PRO A 119 3.92 6.97 3.98
C PRO A 119 4.43 6.84 5.42
N LYS A 120 3.66 7.34 6.38
CA LYS A 120 3.87 7.07 7.79
C LYS A 120 3.69 5.59 8.07
N VAL A 121 4.75 4.96 8.56
CA VAL A 121 4.65 3.59 9.09
C VAL A 121 4.13 3.62 10.52
N LEU A 122 3.15 2.77 10.80
CA LEU A 122 2.42 2.74 12.06
C LEU A 122 2.98 1.68 13.00
N LEU A 123 3.29 0.50 12.48
CA LEU A 123 3.82 -0.61 13.28
C LEU A 123 4.60 -1.60 12.41
N TYR A 124 5.42 -2.40 13.09
CA TYR A 124 6.08 -3.60 12.58
C TYR A 124 5.77 -4.76 13.53
N ASN A 125 5.46 -5.94 12.98
CA ASN A 125 5.13 -7.12 13.79
C ASN A 125 5.63 -8.39 13.10
N GLU A 126 6.24 -9.29 13.89
CA GLU A 126 6.89 -10.50 13.36
C GLU A 126 6.02 -11.75 13.42
N THR A 127 5.04 -11.79 14.32
CA THR A 127 4.43 -13.04 14.78
C THR A 127 2.93 -13.17 14.48
N LEU A 128 2.20 -12.07 14.34
CA LEU A 128 0.73 -12.10 14.23
C LEU A 128 0.24 -12.86 12.98
N LEU A 129 0.93 -12.69 11.85
CA LEU A 129 0.51 -13.20 10.53
C LEU A 129 1.44 -14.27 9.96
N ASP A 130 2.10 -15.03 10.83
CA ASP A 130 2.97 -16.18 10.50
C ASP A 130 4.29 -15.80 9.78
N THR A 131 4.36 -14.64 9.14
CA THR A 131 5.61 -14.00 8.71
C THR A 131 5.58 -12.51 9.05
N PRO A 132 6.75 -11.86 9.15
CA PRO A 132 6.78 -10.46 9.53
C PRO A 132 6.08 -9.56 8.51
N PHE A 133 5.58 -8.43 8.98
CA PHE A 133 4.94 -7.40 8.19
C PHE A 133 5.06 -6.03 8.86
N TYR A 134 4.79 -4.98 8.10
CA TYR A 134 4.51 -3.66 8.65
C TYR A 134 3.20 -3.10 8.11
N LEU A 135 2.60 -2.22 8.90
CA LEU A 135 1.40 -1.47 8.55
C LEU A 135 1.77 0.01 8.38
N MET A 136 1.36 0.60 7.27
CA MET A 136 1.54 2.03 7.01
C MET A 136 0.22 2.67 6.58
N GLU A 137 0.16 3.99 6.58
CA GLU A 137 -0.99 4.71 6.06
C GLU A 137 -1.20 4.42 4.57
N TYR A 138 -2.46 4.44 4.14
CA TYR A 138 -2.79 4.43 2.72
C TYR A 138 -2.74 5.85 2.15
N CYS A 139 -1.72 6.13 1.34
CA CYS A 139 -1.60 7.38 0.62
C CYS A 139 -2.48 7.36 -0.65
N ARG A 140 -3.64 8.02 -0.59
CA ARG A 140 -4.48 8.22 -1.78
C ARG A 140 -3.76 9.09 -2.79
N GLY A 141 -3.60 8.59 -4.01
CA GLY A 141 -2.88 9.31 -5.05
C GLY A 141 -2.97 8.63 -6.41
N ARG A 142 -2.22 9.19 -7.35
CA ARG A 142 -2.09 8.68 -8.72
C ARG A 142 -0.73 8.02 -8.86
N VAL A 143 -0.70 6.84 -9.47
CA VAL A 143 0.54 6.15 -9.81
C VAL A 143 0.70 6.23 -11.33
N PHE A 144 1.73 6.92 -11.78
CA PHE A 144 2.08 7.00 -13.20
C PHE A 144 3.01 5.85 -13.55
N THR A 145 2.51 4.85 -14.27
CA THR A 145 3.30 3.71 -14.76
C THR A 145 3.85 3.94 -16.16
N ASP A 146 3.16 4.75 -16.97
CA ASP A 146 3.65 5.19 -18.28
C ASP A 146 4.51 6.45 -18.13
N VAL A 147 5.80 6.31 -18.43
CA VAL A 147 6.78 7.41 -18.41
C VAL A 147 6.51 8.45 -19.50
N GLN A 148 5.80 8.10 -20.57
CA GLN A 148 5.43 9.05 -21.61
C GLN A 148 4.37 10.04 -21.14
N LEU A 149 3.67 9.73 -20.03
CA LEU A 149 2.58 10.54 -19.48
C LEU A 149 1.59 10.93 -20.60
N ALA A 150 1.16 9.94 -21.38
CA ALA A 150 0.18 10.13 -22.44
C ALA A 150 -1.10 10.80 -21.86
N GLY A 151 -1.63 11.78 -22.58
CA GLY A 151 -2.81 12.55 -22.14
C GLY A 151 -2.51 13.77 -21.25
N PHE A 152 -1.26 14.01 -20.84
CA PHE A 152 -0.86 15.25 -20.14
C PHE A 152 -0.35 16.31 -21.11
N SER A 153 -0.59 17.59 -20.78
CA SER A 153 0.01 18.72 -21.50
C SER A 153 1.52 18.76 -21.27
N SER A 154 2.26 19.43 -22.16
CA SER A 154 3.71 19.62 -22.00
C SER A 154 4.07 20.31 -20.67
N ASN A 155 3.23 21.24 -20.22
CA ASN A 155 3.42 21.93 -18.94
C ASN A 155 3.22 20.99 -17.75
N ASP A 156 2.17 20.17 -17.75
CA ASP A 156 1.91 19.22 -16.65
C ASP A 156 3.00 18.15 -16.57
N ARG A 157 3.45 17.63 -17.72
CA ARG A 157 4.58 16.70 -17.77
C ARG A 157 5.82 17.32 -17.15
N LYS A 158 6.15 18.56 -17.52
CA LYS A 158 7.28 19.29 -16.94
C LYS A 158 7.16 19.38 -15.42
N GLN A 159 6.00 19.76 -14.89
CA GLN A 159 5.78 19.85 -13.44
C GLN A 159 5.96 18.50 -12.73
N ILE A 160 5.43 17.41 -13.30
CA ILE A 160 5.58 16.05 -12.74
C ILE A 160 7.06 15.66 -12.67
N TYR A 161 7.81 15.87 -13.76
CA TYR A 161 9.23 15.56 -13.81
C TYR A 161 10.07 16.47 -12.90
N ASP A 162 9.70 17.75 -12.77
CA ASP A 162 10.33 18.70 -11.85
C ASP A 162 10.18 18.24 -10.40
N GLU A 163 8.97 17.84 -9.99
CA GLU A 163 8.73 17.29 -8.66
C GLU A 163 9.47 15.96 -8.43
N MET A 164 9.46 15.04 -9.40
CA MET A 164 10.24 13.80 -9.31
C MET A 164 11.73 14.08 -9.07
N ARG A 165 12.31 15.01 -9.83
CA ARG A 165 13.69 15.44 -9.67
C ARG A 165 13.95 16.06 -8.30
N LYS A 166 13.07 16.95 -7.80
CA LYS A 166 13.19 17.54 -6.46
C LYS A 166 13.21 16.47 -5.38
N ILE A 167 12.35 15.46 -5.47
CA ILE A 167 12.31 14.36 -4.50
C ILE A 167 13.57 13.48 -4.60
N LEU A 168 14.07 13.19 -5.80
CA LEU A 168 15.33 12.46 -5.97
C LEU A 168 16.52 13.19 -5.35
N VAL A 169 16.61 14.51 -5.56
CA VAL A 169 17.63 15.36 -4.90
C VAL A 169 17.48 15.30 -3.38
N LYS A 170 16.24 15.37 -2.87
CA LYS A 170 15.96 15.28 -1.44
C LYS A 170 16.39 13.95 -0.84
N ILE A 171 16.13 12.83 -1.54
CA ILE A 171 16.57 11.48 -1.15
C ILE A 171 18.10 11.42 -1.10
N HIS A 172 18.79 11.91 -2.13
CA HIS A 172 20.25 11.91 -2.17
C HIS A 172 20.87 12.82 -1.09
N SER A 173 20.17 13.88 -0.69
CA SER A 173 20.64 14.83 0.32
C SER A 173 20.37 14.38 1.77
N VAL A 174 19.77 13.20 1.97
CA VAL A 174 19.49 12.69 3.33
C VAL A 174 20.79 12.45 4.08
N ASN A 175 20.91 13.05 5.27
CA ASN A 175 21.99 12.74 6.19
C ASN A 175 21.71 11.38 6.87
N LEU A 176 22.43 10.34 6.43
CA LEU A 176 22.25 8.97 6.93
C LEU A 176 22.56 8.84 8.42
N THR A 177 23.52 9.60 8.95
CA THR A 177 23.85 9.58 10.38
C THR A 177 22.74 10.17 11.22
N GLN A 178 22.18 11.32 10.83
CA GLN A 178 21.07 11.96 11.56
C GLN A 178 19.79 11.11 11.52
N THR A 179 19.61 10.31 10.48
CA THR A 179 18.46 9.40 10.33
C THR A 179 18.69 8.02 10.96
N GLY A 180 19.88 7.76 11.51
CA GLY A 180 20.25 6.46 12.09
C GLY A 180 20.27 5.33 11.06
N LEU A 181 20.65 5.63 9.81
CA LEU A 181 20.78 4.71 8.68
C LEU A 181 22.24 4.54 8.22
N ASP A 182 23.21 4.90 9.05
CA ASP A 182 24.64 4.88 8.72
C ASP A 182 25.23 3.45 8.57
N ASP A 183 24.57 2.45 9.14
CA ASP A 183 24.85 1.02 9.02
C ASP A 183 24.07 0.33 7.89
N PHE A 184 23.19 1.06 7.18
CA PHE A 184 22.27 0.45 6.23
C PHE A 184 22.97 -0.07 4.96
N GLY A 185 24.10 0.51 4.58
CA GLY A 185 24.84 0.12 3.37
C GLY A 185 26.31 -0.21 3.65
N ARG A 186 26.99 -0.86 2.71
CA ARG A 186 28.45 -0.91 2.71
C ARG A 186 28.96 0.52 2.50
N LYS A 187 29.73 1.05 3.45
CA LYS A 187 30.37 2.36 3.34
C LYS A 187 31.24 2.38 2.07
N GLY A 188 31.00 3.32 1.16
CA GLY A 188 31.89 3.61 0.02
C GLY A 188 31.38 3.37 -1.41
N PHE A 189 30.14 2.90 -1.63
CA PHE A 189 29.65 2.60 -3.00
C PHE A 189 28.75 3.65 -3.68
N PHE A 190 28.44 4.76 -3.01
CA PHE A 190 27.87 5.94 -3.66
C PHE A 190 28.51 7.19 -3.07
N ARG A 191 29.50 7.74 -3.80
CA ARG A 191 29.85 9.15 -3.68
C ARG A 191 29.01 9.89 -4.72
N MET A 192 28.37 10.99 -4.31
CA MET A 192 28.00 12.04 -5.26
C MET A 192 29.25 12.66 -5.85
#